data_AF-A0A820MVE2-F1
#
_entry.id   AF-A0A820MVE2-F1
#
_cell.length_a   1.000
_cell.length_b   1.000
_cell.length_c   1.000
_cell.angle_alpha   90.00
_cell.angle_beta   90.00
_cell.angle_gamma   90.00
#
_symmetry.space_group_name_H-M   'P 1'
#
loop_
_entity.id
_entity.type
_entity.pdbx_description
1 polymer ?
#
loop_
_entity_poly.entity_id
_entity_poly.type
_entity_poly.pdbx_seq_one_letter_code
_entity_poly.pdbx_strand_id
1 'polypeptide(L)'
;MANDQNTSPLNIKRTAFDSTGHLGSLYDAHRDHVLETLNITFEKPPDQYPQKAQCILEKGHINDKRNALELIGIDEQLRLSLLLNLTTKNGITELINYSYPINQYTRIIRYTYIHREEEFPGDRQIVQTWLHSIKPEENATHIITSISWGIDIIIIL
;
A
#
# COMPACT_ATOMS: atom_id res chain seq x y z
N MET A 1 -38.51 -3.85 -8.05
CA MET A 1 -37.40 -3.82 -9.02
C MET A 1 -36.27 -3.04 -8.39
N ALA A 2 -35.37 -3.74 -7.70
CA ALA A 2 -34.21 -3.13 -7.07
C ALA A 2 -33.15 -2.93 -8.17
N ASN A 3 -32.73 -1.68 -8.36
CA ASN A 3 -31.59 -1.33 -9.20
C ASN A 3 -30.34 -1.81 -8.45
N ASP A 4 -29.79 -2.97 -8.86
CA ASP A 4 -28.43 -3.36 -8.50
C ASP A 4 -27.50 -2.30 -9.09
N GLN A 5 -27.09 -1.35 -8.25
CA GLN A 5 -26.02 -0.43 -8.60
C GLN A 5 -24.76 -1.26 -8.77
N ASN A 6 -24.36 -1.40 -10.03
CA ASN A 6 -23.10 -1.98 -10.45
C ASN A 6 -21.96 -1.02 -10.03
N THR A 7 -21.75 -0.88 -8.72
CA THR A 7 -20.61 -0.14 -8.16
C THR A 7 -19.39 -0.99 -8.41
N SER A 8 -18.57 -0.57 -9.37
CA SER A 8 -17.25 -1.16 -9.57
C SER A 8 -16.50 -1.14 -8.22
N PRO A 9 -15.79 -2.22 -7.86
CA PRO A 9 -15.06 -2.27 -6.60
C PRO A 9 -14.06 -1.10 -6.53
N LEU A 10 -13.99 -0.48 -5.35
CA LEU A 10 -13.08 0.64 -5.09
C LEU A 10 -11.64 0.09 -5.05
N ASN A 11 -10.84 0.44 -6.06
CA ASN A 11 -9.42 0.13 -6.06
C ASN A 11 -8.68 1.16 -5.20
N ILE A 12 -8.10 0.71 -4.10
CA ILE A 12 -7.29 1.54 -3.21
C ILE A 12 -5.82 1.15 -3.40
N LYS A 13 -4.96 2.13 -3.64
CA LYS A 13 -3.52 1.94 -3.64
C LYS A 13 -2.98 2.30 -2.25
N ARG A 14 -2.19 1.41 -1.66
CA ARG A 14 -1.52 1.65 -0.38
C ARG A 14 -0.02 1.39 -0.47
N THR A 15 0.73 2.09 0.36
CA THR A 15 2.16 1.82 0.56
C THR A 15 2.30 0.60 1.45
N ALA A 16 3.02 -0.41 0.98
CA ALA A 16 3.32 -1.58 1.80
C ALA A 16 4.29 -1.19 2.93
N PHE A 17 3.92 -1.53 4.17
CA PHE A 17 4.76 -1.37 5.36
C PHE A 17 5.08 -2.72 6.01
N ASP A 18 4.44 -3.79 5.55
CA ASP A 18 4.76 -5.18 5.86
C ASP A 18 5.04 -5.94 4.55
N SER A 19 6.03 -6.85 4.59
CA SER A 19 6.46 -7.70 3.49
C SER A 19 5.65 -8.99 3.34
N THR A 20 4.72 -9.28 4.25
CA THR A 20 3.86 -10.49 4.21
C THR A 20 2.80 -10.45 3.12
N GLY A 21 2.52 -9.27 2.56
CA GLY A 21 1.54 -9.08 1.50
C GLY A 21 1.91 -9.80 0.21
N HIS A 22 1.04 -10.69 -0.25
CA HIS A 22 1.13 -11.37 -1.54
C HIS A 22 -0.13 -11.19 -2.38
N LEU A 23 -0.02 -11.41 -3.68
CA LEU A 23 -1.17 -11.36 -4.59
C LEU A 23 -2.24 -12.34 -4.10
N GLY A 24 -3.48 -11.87 -3.96
CA GLY A 24 -4.60 -12.65 -3.42
C GLY A 24 -4.69 -12.73 -1.90
N SER A 25 -3.78 -12.08 -1.15
CA SER A 25 -3.92 -11.98 0.31
C SER A 25 -5.12 -11.14 0.68
N LEU A 26 -5.80 -11.54 1.75
CA LEU A 26 -6.87 -10.75 2.36
C LEU A 26 -6.27 -9.57 3.14
N TYR A 27 -7.02 -8.47 3.25
CA TYR A 27 -6.56 -7.26 3.90
C TYR A 27 -7.66 -6.62 4.76
N ASP A 28 -7.31 -6.30 6.01
CA ASP A 28 -8.12 -5.51 6.93
C ASP A 28 -7.68 -4.04 6.87
N ALA A 29 -8.49 -3.21 6.21
CA ALA A 29 -8.24 -1.79 6.08
C ALA A 29 -8.53 -0.99 7.36
N HIS A 30 -9.24 -1.57 8.34
CA HIS A 30 -9.48 -0.93 9.63
C HIS A 30 -8.26 -0.99 10.54
N ARG A 31 -7.47 -2.06 10.42
CA ARG A 31 -6.25 -2.27 11.22
C ARG A 31 -4.96 -2.06 10.45
N ASP A 32 -5.04 -1.84 9.14
CA ASP A 32 -3.87 -1.82 8.27
C ASP A 32 -3.06 -3.12 8.47
N HIS A 33 -3.65 -4.26 8.12
CA HIS A 33 -3.02 -5.56 8.31
C HIS A 33 -3.33 -6.53 7.17
N VAL A 34 -2.30 -7.25 6.73
CA VAL A 34 -2.45 -8.37 5.79
C VAL A 34 -2.91 -9.59 6.59
N LEU A 35 -4.03 -10.18 6.17
CA LEU A 35 -4.58 -11.38 6.77
C LEU A 35 -4.09 -12.63 6.03
N GLU A 36 -4.71 -13.78 6.27
CA GLU A 36 -4.26 -15.04 5.69
C GLU A 36 -4.33 -15.00 4.14
N THR A 37 -3.32 -15.61 3.51
CA THR A 37 -3.26 -15.72 2.06
C THR A 37 -4.19 -16.83 1.63
N LEU A 38 -5.06 -16.52 0.66
CA LEU A 38 -5.83 -17.57 0.01
C LEU A 38 -4.86 -18.47 -0.74
N ASN A 39 -4.92 -19.77 -0.49
CA ASN A 39 -4.21 -20.78 -1.28
C ASN A 39 -4.85 -20.91 -2.67
N ILE A 40 -4.76 -19.86 -3.47
CA ILE A 40 -5.20 -19.87 -4.85
C ILE A 40 -3.94 -19.97 -5.70
N THR A 41 -3.80 -21.07 -6.41
CA THR A 41 -2.73 -21.25 -7.38
C THR A 41 -3.09 -20.45 -8.62
N PHE A 42 -2.47 -19.29 -8.79
CA PHE A 42 -2.60 -18.52 -10.02
C PHE A 42 -1.58 -19.02 -11.03
N GLU A 43 -1.97 -19.12 -12.31
CA GLU A 43 -0.97 -19.09 -13.37
C GLU A 43 -0.27 -17.74 -13.26
N LYS A 44 0.98 -17.77 -12.80
CA LYS A 44 1.75 -16.55 -12.62
C LYS A 44 1.88 -15.91 -14.01
N PRO A 45 1.31 -14.70 -14.25
CA PRO A 45 1.61 -14.01 -15.48
C PRO A 45 3.13 -13.86 -15.57
N PRO A 46 3.71 -13.83 -16.79
CA PRO A 46 5.15 -13.65 -16.93
C PRO A 46 5.55 -12.42 -16.13
N ASP A 47 6.53 -12.61 -15.23
CA ASP A 47 7.03 -11.53 -14.39
C ASP A 47 7.37 -10.34 -15.31
N GLN A 48 6.64 -9.25 -15.16
CA GLN A 48 7.07 -8.01 -15.76
C GLN A 48 8.14 -7.47 -14.83
N TYR A 49 9.33 -7.28 -15.40
CA TYR A 49 10.46 -6.65 -14.73
C TYR A 49 10.61 -5.20 -15.21
N PRO A 50 9.62 -4.32 -14.99
CA PRO A 50 9.83 -2.92 -15.31
C PRO A 50 10.88 -2.39 -14.34
N GLN A 51 12.03 -1.98 -14.85
CA GLN A 51 13.02 -1.26 -14.06
C GLN A 51 12.60 0.21 -14.00
N LYS A 52 11.79 0.56 -12.99
CA LYS A 52 11.38 1.95 -12.75
C LYS A 52 12.17 2.48 -11.56
N ALA A 53 13.02 3.48 -11.83
CA ALA A 53 13.70 4.23 -10.79
C ALA A 53 13.15 5.66 -10.76
N GLN A 54 12.88 6.17 -9.57
CA GLN A 54 12.45 7.53 -9.35
C GLN A 54 13.22 8.14 -8.19
N CYS A 55 13.70 9.36 -8.38
CA CYS A 55 14.31 10.16 -7.31
C CYS A 55 13.56 11.48 -7.21
N ILE A 56 13.09 11.83 -6.02
CA ILE A 56 12.35 13.05 -5.74
C ILE A 56 13.07 13.79 -4.61
N LEU A 57 13.25 15.09 -4.78
CA LEU A 57 13.70 15.99 -3.74
C LEU A 57 12.53 16.87 -3.30
N GLU A 58 12.03 16.66 -2.09
CA GLU A 58 11.03 17.50 -1.46
C GLU A 58 11.66 18.48 -0.47
N LYS A 59 11.12 19.70 -0.42
CA LYS A 59 11.50 20.67 0.62
C LYS A 59 10.46 20.61 1.73
N GLY A 60 10.91 20.73 2.97
CA GLY A 60 10.01 20.88 4.11
C GLY A 60 9.14 22.13 3.98
N HIS A 61 7.96 22.08 4.60
CA HIS A 61 7.00 23.20 4.63
C HIS A 61 6.40 23.59 3.26
N ILE A 62 6.43 22.69 2.28
CA ILE A 62 5.64 22.82 1.05
C ILE A 62 4.18 22.48 1.35
N ASN A 63 3.25 23.36 0.95
CA ASN A 63 1.79 23.14 0.97
C ASN A 63 1.19 22.77 2.34
N ASP A 64 1.63 23.43 3.42
CA ASP A 64 1.16 23.18 4.80
C ASP A 64 1.39 21.75 5.31
N LYS A 65 2.17 20.92 4.61
CA LYS A 65 2.51 19.57 5.07
C LYS A 65 3.42 19.66 6.30
N ARG A 66 2.94 19.14 7.43
CA ARG A 66 3.62 19.29 8.74
C ARG A 66 4.40 18.06 9.18
N ASN A 67 4.17 16.90 8.56
CA ASN A 67 4.80 15.64 8.98
C ASN A 67 5.58 14.96 7.84
N ALA A 68 6.57 14.13 8.20
CA ALA A 68 7.45 13.46 7.26
C ALA A 68 6.70 12.49 6.34
N LEU A 69 5.77 11.73 6.92
CA LEU A 69 4.96 10.73 6.21
C LEU A 69 4.09 11.36 5.11
N GLU A 70 3.58 12.56 5.34
CA GLU A 70 2.77 13.31 4.39
C GLU A 70 3.59 13.81 3.21
N LEU A 71 4.84 14.23 3.48
CA LEU A 71 5.78 14.62 2.44
C LEU A 71 6.10 13.43 1.55
N ILE A 72 6.43 12.27 2.14
CA ILE A 72 6.70 11.05 1.37
C ILE A 72 5.43 10.37 0.81
N GLY A 73 4.26 11.00 0.92
CA GLY A 73 3.03 10.53 0.28
C GLY A 73 2.43 9.25 0.89
N ILE A 74 2.67 9.00 2.17
CA ILE A 74 1.92 7.97 2.91
C ILE A 74 0.48 8.45 3.08
N ASP A 75 -0.44 7.56 2.71
CA ASP A 75 -1.88 7.82 2.76
C ASP A 75 -2.35 8.24 4.17
N GLU A 76 -3.34 9.14 4.23
CA GLU A 76 -3.88 9.65 5.48
C GLU A 76 -4.41 8.55 6.40
N GLN A 77 -5.08 7.54 5.84
CA GLN A 77 -5.67 6.46 6.62
C GLN A 77 -4.58 5.62 7.27
N LEU A 78 -3.50 5.30 6.52
CA LEU A 78 -2.34 4.59 7.07
C LEU A 78 -1.61 5.45 8.12
N ARG A 79 -1.48 6.77 7.90
CA ARG A 79 -0.92 7.67 8.92
C ARG A 79 -1.73 7.62 10.22
N LEU A 80 -3.06 7.60 10.13
CA LEU A 80 -3.93 7.51 11.29
C LEU A 80 -3.79 6.15 12.00
N SER A 81 -3.74 5.04 11.25
CA SER A 81 -3.52 3.70 11.82
C SER A 81 -2.19 3.60 12.57
N LEU A 82 -1.13 4.22 12.05
CA LEU A 82 0.18 4.30 12.70
C LEU A 82 0.14 5.16 13.97
N LEU A 83 -0.57 6.30 13.94
CA LEU A 83 -0.73 7.19 15.11
C LEU A 83 -1.50 6.51 16.25
N LEU A 84 -2.53 5.74 15.92
CA LEU A 84 -3.36 5.00 16.86
C LEU A 84 -2.74 3.66 17.30
N ASN A 85 -1.54 3.31 16.81
CA ASN A 85 -0.86 2.04 17.06
C ASN A 85 -1.71 0.81 16.68
N LEU A 86 -2.52 0.91 15.62
CA LEU A 86 -3.31 -0.20 15.10
C LEU A 86 -2.47 -1.19 14.29
N THR A 87 -1.33 -0.72 13.78
CA THR A 87 -0.37 -1.52 13.02
C THR A 87 1.06 -1.27 13.50
N THR A 88 1.95 -2.21 13.20
CA THR A 88 3.36 -2.14 13.58
C THR A 88 4.08 -1.09 12.76
N LYS A 89 4.84 -0.23 13.44
CA LYS A 89 5.71 0.76 12.80
C LYS A 89 7.01 0.06 12.43
N ASN A 90 7.30 -0.05 11.14
CA ASN A 90 8.49 -0.69 10.59
C ASN A 90 8.96 0.03 9.32
N GLY A 91 10.25 -0.05 9.00
CA GLY A 91 10.82 0.51 7.78
C GLY A 91 10.53 2.01 7.63
N ILE A 92 9.98 2.43 6.48
CA ILE A 92 9.67 3.85 6.23
C ILE A 92 8.58 4.43 7.16
N THR A 93 7.73 3.59 7.77
CA THR A 93 6.66 4.07 8.65
C THR A 93 7.17 4.50 10.04
N GLU A 94 8.38 4.08 10.41
CA GLU A 94 9.08 4.58 11.62
C GLU A 94 9.33 6.09 11.58
N LEU A 95 9.25 6.72 10.40
CA LEU A 95 9.28 8.18 10.27
C LEU A 95 8.17 8.88 11.05
N ILE A 96 7.11 8.18 11.49
CA ILE A 96 6.14 8.73 12.44
C ILE A 96 6.79 9.17 13.76
N ASN A 97 7.87 8.50 14.16
CA ASN A 97 8.63 8.77 15.38
C ASN A 97 9.77 9.78 15.14
N TYR A 98 9.88 10.36 13.93
CA TYR A 98 10.90 11.35 13.61
C TYR A 98 10.72 12.61 14.48
N SER A 99 11.69 12.84 15.38
CA SER A 99 11.55 13.83 16.44
C SER A 99 11.93 15.26 16.03
N TYR A 100 12.62 15.44 14.90
CA TYR A 100 13.05 16.77 14.47
C TYR A 100 11.94 17.51 13.73
N PRO A 101 11.75 18.81 14.00
CA PRO A 101 10.74 19.60 13.31
C PRO A 101 11.10 19.74 11.83
N ILE A 102 10.14 19.47 10.97
CA ILE A 102 10.27 19.73 9.54
C ILE A 102 10.05 21.21 9.29
N ASN A 103 11.07 21.87 8.75
CA ASN A 103 11.04 23.31 8.48
C ASN A 103 11.48 23.60 7.03
N GLN A 104 11.54 24.88 6.68
CA GLN A 104 11.89 25.33 5.32
C GLN A 104 13.30 24.91 4.84
N TYR A 105 14.20 24.54 5.76
CA TYR A 105 15.54 24.06 5.45
C TYR A 105 15.62 22.54 5.34
N THR A 106 14.66 21.81 5.90
CA THR A 106 14.60 20.35 5.77
C THR A 106 14.52 19.94 4.30
N ARG A 107 15.31 18.96 3.90
CA ARG A 107 15.26 18.34 2.57
C ARG A 107 14.99 16.85 2.72
N ILE A 108 14.04 16.35 1.95
CA ILE A 108 13.73 14.93 1.90
C ILE A 108 14.06 14.42 0.51
N ILE A 109 15.01 13.49 0.45
CA ILE A 109 15.33 12.77 -0.78
C ILE A 109 14.63 11.42 -0.68
N ARG A 110 13.74 11.15 -1.63
CA ARG A 110 13.08 9.85 -1.80
C ARG A 110 13.60 9.18 -3.05
N TYR A 111 14.15 7.99 -2.89
CA TYR A 111 14.53 7.13 -4.00
C TYR A 111 13.69 5.87 -3.99
N THR A 112 12.93 5.65 -5.05
CA THR A 112 12.10 4.46 -5.23
C THR A 112 12.63 3.68 -6.43
N TYR A 113 12.87 2.39 -6.22
CA TYR A 113 13.25 1.44 -7.28
C TYR A 113 12.27 0.27 -7.27
N ILE A 114 11.50 0.13 -8.34
CA ILE A 114 10.60 -1.00 -8.57
C ILE A 114 11.28 -1.92 -9.58
N HIS A 115 11.36 -3.21 -9.25
CA HIS A 115 12.01 -4.22 -10.09
C HIS A 115 11.06 -5.32 -10.57
N ARG A 116 9.88 -5.45 -9.94
CA ARG A 116 8.88 -6.46 -10.28
C ARG A 116 7.49 -5.90 -10.00
N GLU A 117 6.57 -6.09 -10.94
CA GLU A 117 5.15 -5.81 -10.74
C GLU A 117 4.38 -7.12 -10.94
N GLU A 118 3.44 -7.42 -10.02
CA GLU A 118 2.56 -8.57 -10.07
C GLU A 118 1.11 -8.06 -10.03
N GLU A 119 0.25 -8.58 -10.88
CA GLU A 119 -1.17 -8.22 -10.95
C GLU A 119 -1.99 -9.44 -11.37
N PHE A 120 -3.26 -9.50 -10.96
CA PHE A 120 -4.15 -10.57 -11.41
C PHE A 120 -4.30 -10.59 -12.94
N PRO A 121 -4.06 -11.75 -13.59
CA PRO A 121 -4.26 -11.87 -15.02
C PRO A 121 -5.76 -11.92 -15.34
N GLY A 122 -6.27 -10.85 -15.96
CA GLY A 122 -7.58 -10.88 -16.64
C GLY A 122 -8.81 -10.76 -15.74
N ASP A 123 -9.96 -10.80 -16.42
CA ASP A 123 -11.26 -10.20 -16.09
C ASP A 123 -11.66 -10.14 -14.60
N ARG A 124 -12.11 -8.95 -14.15
CA ARG A 124 -12.57 -8.69 -12.78
C ARG A 124 -13.68 -9.65 -12.33
N GLN A 125 -14.43 -10.22 -13.27
CA GLN A 125 -15.45 -11.23 -13.03
C GLN A 125 -14.88 -12.54 -12.46
N ILE A 126 -13.66 -12.90 -12.82
CA ILE A 126 -12.98 -14.10 -12.28
C ILE A 126 -12.64 -13.89 -10.81
N VAL A 127 -12.11 -12.71 -10.47
CA VAL A 127 -11.84 -12.32 -9.08
C VAL A 127 -13.11 -12.31 -8.25
N GLN A 128 -14.23 -11.80 -8.78
CA GLN A 128 -15.54 -11.85 -8.10
C GLN A 128 -16.02 -13.28 -7.83
N THR A 129 -15.84 -14.18 -8.80
CA THR A 129 -16.21 -15.58 -8.65
C THR A 129 -15.37 -16.25 -7.56
N TRP A 130 -14.08 -15.96 -7.50
CA TRP A 130 -13.21 -16.43 -6.41
C TRP A 130 -13.62 -15.85 -5.07
N LEU A 131 -13.94 -14.56 -4.99
CA LEU A 131 -14.38 -13.91 -3.75
C LEU A 131 -15.61 -14.60 -3.14
N HIS A 132 -16.54 -15.11 -3.96
CA HIS A 132 -17.72 -15.84 -3.49
C HIS A 132 -17.39 -17.24 -2.93
N SER A 133 -16.26 -17.82 -3.33
CA SER A 133 -15.81 -19.14 -2.86
C SER A 133 -15.00 -19.08 -1.55
N ILE A 134 -14.53 -17.88 -1.18
CA ILE A 134 -13.80 -17.65 0.07
C ILE A 134 -14.78 -17.67 1.22
N LYS A 135 -14.49 -18.46 2.26
CA LYS A 135 -15.19 -18.27 3.53
C LYS A 135 -14.82 -16.88 4.05
N PRO A 136 -15.80 -16.01 4.33
CA PRO A 136 -15.49 -14.69 4.83
C PRO A 136 -14.69 -14.84 6.13
N GLU A 137 -13.41 -14.44 6.09
CA GLU A 137 -12.74 -14.09 7.33
C GLU A 137 -13.48 -12.88 7.90
N GLU A 138 -13.81 -12.93 9.19
CA GLU A 138 -14.71 -11.94 9.82
C GLU A 138 -14.23 -10.49 9.69
N ASN A 139 -12.93 -10.27 9.43
CA ASN A 139 -12.31 -8.94 9.40
C ASN A 139 -11.74 -8.55 8.02
N ALA A 140 -11.82 -9.42 7.00
CA ALA A 140 -11.29 -9.09 5.69
C ALA A 140 -12.20 -8.06 4.98
N THR A 141 -11.61 -6.94 4.58
CA THR A 141 -12.32 -5.85 3.90
C THR A 141 -11.94 -5.71 2.42
N HIS A 142 -10.72 -6.13 2.08
CA HIS A 142 -10.14 -6.02 0.74
C HIS A 142 -9.35 -7.28 0.39
N ILE A 143 -9.02 -7.42 -0.89
CA ILE A 143 -8.07 -8.41 -1.41
C ILE A 143 -6.98 -7.69 -2.18
N ILE A 144 -5.73 -8.14 -2.06
CA ILE A 144 -4.61 -7.56 -2.80
C ILE A 144 -4.64 -8.07 -4.24
N THR A 145 -4.93 -7.18 -5.19
CA THR A 145 -5.04 -7.52 -6.61
C THR A 145 -3.82 -7.16 -7.45
N SER A 146 -2.92 -6.35 -6.91
CA SER A 146 -1.64 -6.01 -7.54
C SER A 146 -0.61 -5.58 -6.50
N ILE A 147 0.66 -5.83 -6.80
CA ILE A 147 1.82 -5.50 -5.96
C ILE A 147 2.96 -4.97 -6.83
N SER A 148 3.56 -3.87 -6.41
CA SER A 148 4.85 -3.39 -6.94
C SER A 148 5.95 -3.71 -5.93
N TRP A 149 6.87 -4.58 -6.32
CA TRP A 149 8.01 -5.00 -5.51
C TRP A 149 9.23 -4.13 -5.79
N GLY A 150 9.88 -3.67 -4.73
CA GLY A 150 10.93 -2.67 -4.85
C GLY A 150 11.57 -2.30 -3.52
N ILE A 151 12.39 -1.26 -3.59
CA ILE A 151 13.02 -0.61 -2.44
C ILE A 151 12.59 0.86 -2.46
N ASP A 152 12.26 1.39 -1.29
CA ASP A 152 11.99 2.81 -1.08
C ASP A 152 12.94 3.33 0.00
N ILE A 153 13.76 4.33 -0.34
CA ILE A 153 14.78 4.91 0.53
C ILE A 153 14.42 6.37 0.77
N ILE A 154 14.35 6.75 2.05
CA ILE A 154 14.13 8.12 2.48
C ILE A 154 15.36 8.63 3.22
N ILE A 155 15.90 9.76 2.75
CA ILE A 155 16.99 10.49 3.41
C ILE A 155 16.44 11.85 3.81
N ILE A 156 16.57 12.21 5.09
CA ILE A 156 16.18 13.52 5.62
C ILE A 156 17.45 14.28 6.00
N LEU A 157 17.61 15.49 5.45
CA LEU A 157 18.73 16.41 5.67
C LEU A 157 18.25 17.70 6.33
#